data_AF-A0A4Z2EVB1-F1
#
_entry.id   AF-A0A4Z2EVB1-F1
#
_cell.length_a   1.000
_cell.length_b   1.000
_cell.length_c   1.000
_cell.angle_alpha   90.00
_cell.angle_beta   90.00
_cell.angle_gamma   90.00
#
_symmetry.space_group_name_H-M   'P 1'
#
loop_
_entity.id
_entity.type
_entity.pdbx_description
1 polymer ?
#
loop_
_entity_poly.entity_id
_entity_poly.type
_entity_poly.pdbx_seq_one_letter_code
_entity_poly.pdbx_strand_id
1 'polypeptide(L)'
;METPVNAVETNYRTIKITVVRGNNLQARRPSSVQVDMDGEVLGESDRKLLDPKDQRVHYDFTCSLRVPGGASCIDTVTVRELLPAEKKLEAKQAVLGQAVVDLLPLLYGRSSFLSTVPLNPASVPSPKGASPVPSKVGPL
;
A
#
# COMPACT_ATOMS: atom_id res chain seq x y z
N MET A 1 14.42 -22.16 44.73
CA MET A 1 14.17 -22.97 43.51
C MET A 1 13.46 -22.04 42.54
N GLU A 2 14.23 -21.39 41.69
CA GLU A 2 13.71 -20.44 40.69
C GLU A 2 13.51 -21.22 39.39
N THR A 3 12.26 -21.43 39.01
CA THR A 3 11.90 -22.09 37.76
C THR A 3 12.23 -21.15 36.61
N PRO A 4 13.00 -21.56 35.59
CA PRO A 4 13.20 -20.71 34.43
C PRO A 4 11.85 -20.54 33.71
N VAL A 5 11.47 -19.28 33.51
CA VAL A 5 10.37 -18.92 32.62
C VAL A 5 10.71 -19.46 31.24
N ASN A 6 10.00 -20.53 30.84
CA ASN A 6 10.19 -21.16 29.55
C ASN A 6 9.74 -20.15 28.49
N ALA A 7 10.70 -19.48 27.85
CA ALA A 7 10.41 -18.58 26.75
C ALA A 7 9.73 -19.42 25.66
N VAL A 8 8.46 -19.15 25.37
CA VAL A 8 7.79 -19.68 24.19
C VAL A 8 8.60 -19.21 22.99
N GLU A 9 9.41 -20.12 22.44
CA GLU A 9 10.14 -19.91 21.21
C GLU A 9 9.11 -19.81 20.08
N THR A 10 8.60 -18.59 19.91
CA THR A 10 7.64 -18.27 18.87
C THR A 10 8.38 -18.40 17.57
N ASN A 11 8.22 -19.54 16.89
CA ASN A 11 8.76 -19.73 15.56
C ASN A 11 8.20 -18.62 14.66
N TYR A 12 9.03 -17.83 13.99
CA TYR A 12 8.57 -16.81 13.05
C TYR A 12 8.74 -17.31 11.62
N ARG A 13 7.75 -17.05 10.76
CA ARG A 13 7.87 -17.23 9.30
C ARG A 13 8.15 -15.87 8.68
N THR A 14 8.96 -15.85 7.62
CA THR A 14 9.22 -14.63 6.85
C THR A 14 8.53 -14.76 5.50
N ILE A 15 7.62 -13.85 5.20
CA ILE A 15 6.97 -13.73 3.89
C ILE A 15 7.72 -12.65 3.11
N LYS A 16 8.12 -12.96 1.88
CA LYS A 16 8.71 -11.99 0.97
C LYS A 16 7.65 -11.54 -0.02
N ILE A 17 7.49 -10.23 -0.16
CA ILE A 17 6.52 -9.62 -1.07
C ILE A 17 7.32 -8.87 -2.12
N THR A 18 7.10 -9.18 -3.40
CA THR A 18 7.75 -8.48 -4.50
C THR A 18 6.71 -7.79 -5.37
N VAL A 19 6.78 -6.47 -5.44
CA VAL A 19 5.98 -5.68 -6.37
C VAL A 19 6.75 -5.60 -7.68
N VAL A 20 6.34 -6.43 -8.64
CA VAL A 20 7.02 -6.53 -9.94
C VAL A 20 6.76 -5.27 -10.77
N ARG A 21 5.49 -4.96 -11.05
CA ARG A 21 5.12 -3.86 -11.93
C ARG A 21 3.71 -3.32 -11.71
N GLY A 22 3.52 -2.05 -12.07
CA GLY A 22 2.22 -1.43 -12.28
C GLY A 22 1.86 -1.40 -13.77
N ASN A 23 0.58 -1.62 -14.09
CA ASN A 23 0.08 -1.63 -15.47
C ASN A 23 -0.94 -0.50 -15.66
N ASN A 24 -0.85 0.24 -16.77
CA ASN A 24 -1.82 1.30 -17.12
C ASN A 24 -2.00 2.36 -16.02
N LEU A 25 -0.93 2.66 -15.28
CA LEU A 25 -0.95 3.67 -14.23
C LEU A 25 -1.16 5.05 -14.84
N GLN A 26 -2.02 5.84 -14.22
CA GLN A 26 -2.39 7.18 -14.70
C GLN A 26 -1.36 8.25 -14.29
N ALA A 27 -0.38 7.89 -13.46
CA ALA A 27 0.62 8.82 -12.97
C ALA A 27 1.53 9.30 -14.12
N ARG A 28 1.44 10.59 -14.43
CA ARG A 28 2.32 11.26 -15.42
C ARG A 28 3.69 11.63 -14.85
N ARG A 29 3.89 11.46 -13.54
CA ARG A 29 5.11 11.79 -12.81
C ARG A 29 5.66 10.53 -12.14
N PRO A 30 6.95 10.49 -11.77
CA PRO A 30 7.51 9.35 -11.05
C PRO A 30 6.74 9.07 -9.77
N SER A 31 6.22 7.85 -9.63
CA SER A 31 5.53 7.36 -8.44
C SER A 31 6.35 6.27 -7.75
N SER A 32 6.18 6.12 -6.44
CA SER A 32 6.67 4.98 -5.68
C SER A 32 5.51 4.08 -5.29
N VAL A 33 5.82 2.83 -4.93
CA VAL A 33 4.85 1.93 -4.29
C VAL A 33 5.25 1.72 -2.84
N GLN A 34 4.26 1.75 -1.96
CA GLN A 34 4.42 1.41 -0.56
C GLN A 34 3.60 0.18 -0.24
N VAL A 35 4.17 -0.75 0.51
CA VAL A 35 3.48 -1.93 1.03
C VAL A 35 3.30 -1.74 2.53
N ASP A 36 2.08 -1.95 3.00
CA ASP A 36 1.73 -1.85 4.41
C ASP A 36 0.77 -2.96 4.84
N MET A 37 0.76 -3.23 6.14
CA MET A 37 -0.14 -4.19 6.78
C MET A 37 -0.65 -3.56 8.06
N ASP A 38 -1.98 -3.53 8.25
CA ASP A 38 -2.63 -2.93 9.42
C ASP A 38 -2.17 -1.49 9.73
N GLY A 39 -1.82 -0.72 8.69
CA GLY A 39 -1.32 0.65 8.81
C GLY A 39 0.18 0.78 9.09
N GLU A 40 0.90 -0.33 9.32
CA GLU A 40 2.35 -0.36 9.46
C GLU A 40 3.03 -0.48 8.09
N VAL A 41 3.98 0.41 7.80
CA VAL A 41 4.73 0.40 6.53
C VAL A 41 5.80 -0.69 6.58
N LEU A 42 5.66 -1.69 5.71
CA LEU A 42 6.65 -2.75 5.53
C LEU A 42 7.80 -2.33 4.61
N GLY A 43 7.54 -1.39 3.71
CA GLY A 43 8.56 -0.75 2.89
C GLY A 43 7.98 0.08 1.74
N GLU A 44 8.85 0.91 1.16
CA GLU A 44 8.56 1.77 0.00
C GLU A 44 9.63 1.56 -1.06
N SER A 45 9.23 1.55 -2.33
CA SER A 45 10.14 1.47 -3.47
C SER A 45 10.78 2.82 -3.79
N ASP A 46 11.86 2.77 -4.57
CA ASP A 46 12.30 3.94 -5.32
C ASP A 46 11.21 4.46 -6.24
N ARG A 47 11.28 5.76 -6.55
CA ARG A 47 10.37 6.39 -7.51
C ARG A 47 10.76 5.99 -8.91
N LYS A 48 9.77 5.55 -9.69
CA LYS A 48 9.97 5.14 -11.07
C LYS A 48 8.95 5.79 -11.99
N LEU A 49 9.38 6.04 -13.22
CA LEU A 49 8.54 6.61 -14.26
C LEU A 49 7.91 5.49 -15.09
N LEU A 50 6.75 5.77 -15.67
CA LEU A 50 6.14 4.92 -16.69
C LEU A 50 7.12 4.75 -17.87
N ASP A 51 7.37 3.50 -18.25
CA ASP A 51 8.04 3.18 -19.49
C ASP A 51 7.08 3.51 -20.65
N PRO A 52 7.43 4.45 -21.56
CA PRO A 52 6.54 4.86 -22.63
C PRO A 52 6.31 3.78 -23.69
N LYS A 53 7.21 2.80 -23.83
CA LYS A 53 7.10 1.70 -24.79
C LYS A 53 6.22 0.57 -24.27
N ASP A 54 6.35 0.21 -23.00
CA ASP A 54 5.59 -0.88 -22.37
C ASP A 54 4.30 -0.40 -21.68
N GLN A 55 4.13 0.93 -21.48
CA GLN A 55 3.02 1.52 -20.70
C GLN A 55 2.90 0.90 -19.30
N ARG A 56 4.05 0.62 -18.68
CA ARG A 56 4.18 -0.01 -17.35
C ARG A 56 5.25 0.67 -16.52
N VAL A 57 5.12 0.56 -15.20
CA VAL A 57 6.19 0.94 -14.25
C VAL A 57 6.75 -0.35 -13.67
N HIS A 58 8.04 -0.63 -13.91
CA HIS A 58 8.72 -1.82 -13.39
C HIS A 58 9.37 -1.50 -12.06
N TYR A 59 8.75 -1.90 -10.95
CA TYR A 59 9.22 -1.60 -9.60
C TYR A 59 10.33 -2.54 -9.15
N ASP A 60 10.17 -3.85 -9.38
CA ASP A 60 11.09 -4.90 -8.94
C ASP A 60 11.54 -4.71 -7.47
N PHE A 61 10.59 -4.28 -6.65
CA PHE A 61 10.82 -3.93 -5.25
C PHE A 61 10.40 -5.10 -4.36
N THR A 62 11.26 -5.48 -3.42
CA THR A 62 10.97 -6.56 -2.46
C THR A 62 11.01 -6.04 -1.02
N CYS A 63 9.97 -6.32 -0.26
CA CYS A 63 9.95 -6.17 1.20
C CYS A 63 9.69 -7.52 1.89
N SER A 64 9.88 -7.56 3.20
CA SER A 64 9.70 -8.77 4.00
C SER A 64 8.85 -8.49 5.22
N LEU A 65 7.98 -9.45 5.54
CA LEU A 65 7.03 -9.39 6.64
C LEU A 65 7.30 -10.61 7.55
N ARG A 66 7.59 -10.36 8.83
CA ARG A 66 7.78 -11.44 9.81
C ARG A 66 6.47 -11.71 10.52
N VAL A 67 6.04 -12.97 10.49
CA VAL A 67 4.78 -13.42 11.05
C VAL A 67 5.02 -14.49 12.10
N PRO A 68 4.31 -14.46 13.25
CA PRO A 68 4.36 -15.59 14.18
C PRO A 68 3.89 -16.87 13.48
N GLY A 69 4.57 -17.98 13.72
CA GLY A 69 4.42 -19.25 12.99
C GLY A 69 3.11 -20.00 13.23
N GLY A 70 2.28 -19.48 14.14
CA GLY A 70 0.90 -19.91 14.37
C GLY A 70 -0.14 -18.79 14.15
N ALA A 71 0.26 -17.63 13.61
CA ALA A 71 -0.66 -16.53 13.35
C ALA A 71 -1.59 -16.89 12.18
N SER A 72 -2.85 -17.18 12.51
CA SER A 72 -3.97 -17.31 11.57
C SER A 72 -4.54 -15.97 11.10
N CYS A 73 -3.90 -14.85 11.46
CA CYS A 73 -4.50 -13.52 11.39
C CYS A 73 -3.98 -12.64 10.22
N ILE A 74 -2.97 -13.10 9.48
CA ILE A 74 -2.42 -12.32 8.36
C ILE A 74 -3.01 -12.86 7.07
N ASP A 75 -4.07 -12.20 6.63
CA ASP A 75 -4.83 -12.54 5.44
C ASP A 75 -4.55 -11.59 4.28
N THR A 76 -4.12 -10.36 4.53
CA THR A 76 -3.99 -9.33 3.50
C THR A 76 -2.85 -8.34 3.74
N VAL A 77 -2.37 -7.76 2.64
CA VAL A 77 -1.48 -6.58 2.65
C VAL A 77 -2.02 -5.52 1.69
N THR A 78 -1.79 -4.26 2.01
CA THR A 78 -2.17 -3.14 1.17
C THR A 78 -0.95 -2.64 0.40
N VAL A 79 -1.12 -2.42 -0.90
CA VAL A 79 -0.12 -1.81 -1.79
C VAL A 79 -0.67 -0.47 -2.26
N ARG A 80 0.05 0.61 -1.99
CA ARG A 80 -0.34 1.99 -2.32
C ARG A 80 0.61 2.57 -3.36
N GLU A 81 0.05 3.17 -4.41
CA GLU A 81 0.81 4.04 -5.31
C GLU A 81 0.87 5.45 -4.72
N LEU A 82 2.07 6.00 -4.61
CA LEU A 82 2.34 7.28 -3.99
C LEU A 82 2.96 8.28 -4.98
N LEU A 83 2.45 9.50 -4.96
CA LEU A 83 3.00 10.64 -5.71
C LEU A 83 3.69 11.62 -4.75
N PRO A 84 4.92 12.08 -5.06
CA PRO A 84 5.61 13.11 -4.29
C PRO A 84 4.76 14.37 -4.10
N ALA A 85 4.77 14.91 -2.88
CA ALA A 85 4.11 16.18 -2.58
C ALA A 85 4.80 17.37 -3.28
N GLU A 86 4.01 18.26 -3.87
CA GLU A 86 4.49 19.47 -4.54
C GLU A 86 4.57 20.65 -3.55
N LYS A 87 5.56 20.62 -2.65
CA LYS A 87 6.04 21.73 -1.79
C LYS A 87 5.09 22.41 -0.77
N LYS A 88 5.63 22.51 0.46
CA LYS A 88 5.55 23.59 1.49
C LYS A 88 4.39 23.75 2.48
N LEU A 89 3.30 22.98 2.45
CA LEU A 89 2.46 22.84 3.65
C LEU A 89 2.07 21.37 3.82
N GLU A 90 2.60 20.75 4.88
CA GLU A 90 2.42 19.34 5.27
C GLU A 90 2.82 18.32 4.19
N ALA A 91 4.06 17.82 4.30
CA ALA A 91 4.69 16.85 3.40
C ALA A 91 4.05 15.44 3.42
N LYS A 92 2.73 15.33 3.24
CA LYS A 92 2.06 14.05 3.04
C LYS A 92 2.08 13.71 1.55
N GLN A 93 2.81 12.64 1.22
CA GLN A 93 2.80 12.03 -0.11
C GLN A 93 1.34 11.71 -0.50
N ALA A 94 0.94 12.05 -1.73
CA ALA A 94 -0.43 11.83 -2.17
C ALA A 94 -0.60 10.37 -2.58
N VAL A 95 -1.57 9.67 -1.97
CA VAL A 95 -1.93 8.33 -2.41
C VAL A 95 -2.75 8.46 -3.70
N LEU A 96 -2.30 7.84 -4.79
CA LEU A 96 -3.02 7.84 -6.07
C LEU A 96 -4.00 6.68 -6.15
N GLY A 97 -3.60 5.52 -5.62
CA GLY A 97 -4.42 4.33 -5.59
C GLY A 97 -3.94 3.31 -4.57
N GLN A 98 -4.82 2.36 -4.28
CA GLN A 98 -4.56 1.24 -3.38
C GLN A 98 -5.05 -0.07 -3.97
N ALA A 99 -4.33 -1.15 -3.70
CA ALA A 99 -4.75 -2.50 -3.99
C ALA A 99 -4.54 -3.36 -2.74
N VAL A 100 -5.43 -4.32 -2.53
CA VAL A 100 -5.32 -5.30 -1.44
C VAL A 100 -4.90 -6.62 -2.06
N VAL A 101 -3.86 -7.24 -1.48
CA VAL A 101 -3.36 -8.54 -1.89
C VAL A 101 -3.68 -9.54 -0.80
N ASP A 102 -4.40 -10.58 -1.17
CA ASP A 102 -4.77 -11.69 -0.31
C ASP A 102 -3.59 -12.67 -0.16
N LEU A 103 -3.19 -12.94 1.08
CA LEU A 103 -2.14 -13.86 1.49
C LEU A 103 -2.69 -15.24 1.96
N LEU A 104 -4.01 -15.45 1.96
CA LEU A 104 -4.64 -16.74 2.21
C LEU A 104 -4.05 -17.87 1.35
N PRO A 105 -3.65 -17.68 0.07
CA PRO A 105 -2.99 -18.75 -0.68
C PRO A 105 -1.76 -19.33 0.03
N LEU A 106 -1.00 -18.51 0.77
CA LEU A 106 0.15 -18.96 1.57
C LEU A 106 -0.30 -19.69 2.85
N LEU A 107 -1.40 -19.24 3.46
CA LEU A 107 -1.99 -19.89 4.63
C LEU A 107 -2.54 -21.29 4.29
N TYR A 108 -3.10 -21.46 3.09
CA TYR A 108 -3.58 -22.75 2.58
C TYR A 108 -2.46 -23.66 2.06
N GLY A 109 -1.20 -23.37 2.39
CA GLY A 109 -0.07 -24.27 2.18
C GLY A 109 0.69 -24.08 0.87
N ARG A 110 0.38 -23.05 0.06
CA ARG A 110 1.26 -22.70 -1.07
C ARG A 110 2.52 -22.02 -0.55
N SER A 111 3.67 -22.38 -1.11
CA SER A 111 4.95 -21.74 -0.76
C SER A 111 5.10 -20.36 -1.39
N SER A 112 4.44 -20.12 -2.53
CA SER A 112 4.44 -18.85 -3.26
C SER A 112 3.26 -18.75 -4.21
N PHE A 113 2.92 -17.52 -4.60
CA PHE A 113 1.96 -17.22 -5.66
C PHE A 113 2.32 -15.89 -6.33
N LEU A 114 1.78 -15.67 -7.52
CA LEU A 114 1.83 -14.40 -8.24
C LEU A 114 0.40 -13.97 -8.51
N SER A 115 0.09 -12.70 -8.30
CA SER A 115 -1.23 -12.14 -8.54
C SER A 115 -1.13 -10.75 -9.16
N THR A 116 -2.12 -10.42 -10.01
CA THR A 116 -2.36 -9.05 -10.48
C THR A 116 -3.69 -8.60 -9.91
N VAL A 117 -3.66 -7.53 -9.12
CA VAL A 117 -4.81 -6.99 -8.41
C VAL A 117 -5.19 -5.61 -8.97
N PRO A 118 -6.48 -5.26 -9.00
CA PRO A 118 -6.91 -3.95 -9.46
C PRO A 118 -6.44 -2.86 -8.50
N LEU A 119 -5.92 -1.76 -9.06
CA LEU A 119 -5.59 -0.57 -8.30
C LEU A 119 -6.83 0.33 -8.23
N ASN A 120 -7.39 0.49 -7.04
CA ASN A 120 -8.53 1.36 -6.81
C ASN A 120 -8.05 2.79 -6.55
N PRO A 121 -8.67 3.82 -7.13
CA PRO A 121 -8.30 5.20 -6.86
C PRO A 121 -8.45 5.49 -5.37
N ALA A 122 -7.45 6.17 -4.79
CA ALA A 122 -7.55 6.61 -3.42
C ALA A 122 -8.60 7.72 -3.36
N SER A 123 -9.53 7.63 -2.39
CA SER A 123 -10.49 8.71 -2.16
C SER A 123 -9.71 9.94 -1.71
N VAL A 124 -9.46 10.86 -2.64
CA VAL A 124 -8.99 12.19 -2.28
C VAL A 124 -10.04 12.77 -1.35
N PRO A 125 -9.72 13.20 -0.11
CA PRO A 125 -10.66 14.02 0.61
C PRO A 125 -10.90 15.26 -0.26
N SER A 126 -12.11 15.36 -0.82
CA SER A 126 -12.59 16.63 -1.36
C SER A 126 -12.31 17.70 -0.31
N PRO A 127 -11.80 18.89 -0.66
CA PRO A 127 -11.79 20.00 0.27
C PRO A 127 -13.25 20.28 0.64
N LYS A 128 -13.72 19.74 1.77
CA LYS A 128 -15.02 20.08 2.33
C LYS A 128 -14.91 21.53 2.77
N GLY A 129 -15.47 22.44 1.97
CA GLY A 129 -15.53 23.85 2.34
C GLY A 129 -15.87 24.84 1.23
N ALA A 130 -16.59 24.47 0.17
CA ALA A 130 -17.32 25.45 -0.62
C ALA A 130 -18.82 25.26 -0.32
N SER A 131 -19.28 25.90 0.76
CA SER A 131 -20.71 26.05 1.02
C SER A 131 -21.39 26.66 -0.21
N PRO A 132 -22.55 26.15 -0.66
CA PRO A 132 -23.36 26.88 -1.62
C PRO A 132 -23.81 28.20 -0.97
N VAL A 133 -23.38 29.32 -1.53
CA VAL A 133 -23.90 30.65 -1.18
C VAL A 133 -25.43 30.64 -1.34
N PRO A 134 -26.22 30.94 -0.30
CA PRO A 134 -27.64 31.17 -0.49
C PRO A 134 -27.83 32.48 -1.27
N SER A 135 -28.55 32.39 -2.39
CA SER A 135 -28.94 33.54 -3.19
C SER A 135 -29.75 34.51 -2.34
N LYS A 136 -29.23 35.72 -2.14
CA LYS A 136 -29.93 36.81 -1.44
C LYS A 136 -30.98 37.37 -2.40
N VAL A 137 -32.25 37.02 -2.19
CA VAL A 137 -33.39 37.73 -2.80
C VAL A 137 -33.44 39.12 -2.17
N GLY A 138 -33.33 40.16 -3.00
CA GLY A 138 -33.42 41.56 -2.57
C GLY A 138 -34.87 41.96 -2.22
N PRO A 139 -35.06 43.01 -1.40
CA PRO A 139 -36.39 43.49 -1.05
C PRO A 139 -37.00 44.32 -2.20
N LEU A 140 -38.33 44.22 -2.32
CA LEU A 140 -39.20 45.17 -3.01
C LEU A 140 -39.63 46.27 -2.02
#